data_AF-A0A957IWY3-F1
#
_entry.id   AF-A0A957IWY3-F1
#
_cell.length_a   1.000
_cell.length_b   1.000
_cell.length_c   1.000
_cell.angle_alpha   90.00
_cell.angle_beta   90.00
_cell.angle_gamma   90.00
#
_symmetry.space_group_name_H-M   'P 1'
#
loop_
_entity.id
_entity.type
_entity.pdbx_description
1 polymer ?
#
loop_
_entity_poly.entity_id
_entity_poly.type
_entity_poly.pdbx_seq_one_letter_code
_entity_poly.pdbx_strand_id
1 'polypeptide(L)'
;KSVRGPRTAGKYLKTNGLKVLAALDAVAAAHKATPAQVALAWLMSRKGLTAPIASATTPEQLEELLGAVKLSLTAADIAALDDASA
;
A
#
# COMPACT_ATOMS: atom_id res chain seq x y z
N LYS A 1 -15.33 15.50 2.50
CA LYS A 1 -13.88 15.28 2.72
C LYS A 1 -13.68 14.88 4.18
N SER A 2 -12.92 13.81 4.49
CA SER A 2 -12.80 13.28 5.86
C SER A 2 -12.09 14.26 6.80
N VAL A 3 -12.70 14.54 7.96
CA VAL A 3 -12.10 15.34 9.05
C VAL A 3 -10.90 14.65 9.71
N ARG A 4 -10.73 13.34 9.51
CA ARG A 4 -9.65 12.54 10.13
C ARG A 4 -8.33 12.72 9.39
N GLY A 5 -8.35 12.88 8.07
CA GLY A 5 -7.15 12.95 7.23
C GLY A 5 -6.16 14.05 7.65
N PRO A 6 -6.59 15.32 7.77
CA PRO A 6 -5.71 16.41 8.20
C PRO A 6 -5.16 16.22 9.63
N ARG A 7 -5.95 15.60 10.51
CA ARG A 7 -5.58 15.40 11.93
C ARG A 7 -4.52 14.32 12.12
N THR A 8 -4.48 13.32 11.24
CA THR A 8 -3.55 12.18 11.36
C THR A 8 -2.39 12.22 10.37
N ALA A 9 -2.53 12.90 9.22
CA ALA A 9 -1.48 13.00 8.21
C ALA A 9 -0.17 13.56 8.79
N GLY A 10 -0.25 14.61 9.59
CA GLY A 10 0.93 15.21 10.23
C GLY A 10 1.66 14.28 11.21
N LYS A 11 1.01 13.23 11.73
CA LYS A 11 1.67 12.21 12.56
C LYS A 11 2.44 11.21 11.68
N TYR A 12 1.81 10.71 10.62
CA TYR A 12 2.40 9.67 9.77
C TYR A 12 3.51 10.21 8.86
N LEU A 13 3.45 11.47 8.45
CA LEU A 13 4.46 12.10 7.59
C LEU A 13 5.77 12.49 8.32
N LYS A 14 5.81 12.48 9.66
CA LYS A 14 6.99 12.92 10.44
C LYS A 14 8.04 11.83 10.69
N THR A 15 7.67 10.57 10.57
CA THR A 15 8.56 9.43 10.85
C THR A 15 9.00 8.83 9.51
N ASN A 16 8.56 7.62 9.19
CA ASN A 16 8.94 6.92 7.97
C ASN A 16 7.95 7.13 6.82
N GLY A 17 6.85 7.87 7.04
CA GLY A 17 5.76 7.97 6.06
C GLY A 17 6.21 8.46 4.68
N LEU A 18 7.14 9.41 4.61
CA LEU A 18 7.68 9.87 3.31
C LEU A 18 8.53 8.79 2.62
N LYS A 19 9.29 8.00 3.39
CA LYS A 19 10.08 6.88 2.84
C LYS A 19 9.15 5.78 2.32
N VAL A 20 8.12 5.42 3.08
CA VAL A 20 7.09 4.46 2.68
C VAL A 20 6.39 4.92 1.41
N LEU A 21 6.00 6.20 1.32
CA LEU A 21 5.38 6.75 0.10
C LEU A 21 6.31 6.64 -1.11
N ALA A 22 7.58 7.02 -0.96
CA ALA A 22 8.55 6.91 -2.06
C ALA A 22 8.76 5.46 -2.52
N ALA A 23 8.81 4.50 -1.59
CA ALA A 23 8.93 3.08 -1.92
C ALA A 23 7.66 2.55 -2.62
N LEU A 24 6.47 2.92 -2.12
CA LEU A 24 5.20 2.57 -2.76
C LEU A 24 5.11 3.13 -4.18
N ASP A 25 5.48 4.39 -4.40
CA ASP A 25 5.44 5.04 -5.71
C ASP A 25 6.39 4.35 -6.71
N ALA A 26 7.60 4.00 -6.27
CA ALA A 26 8.58 3.30 -7.11
C ALA A 26 8.09 1.91 -7.54
N VAL A 27 7.58 1.11 -6.60
CA VAL A 27 7.06 -0.23 -6.88
C VAL A 27 5.77 -0.14 -7.72
N ALA A 28 4.88 0.79 -7.42
CA ALA A 28 3.66 1.04 -8.19
C ALA A 28 3.97 1.35 -9.66
N ALA A 29 4.95 2.23 -9.91
CA ALA A 29 5.40 2.56 -11.26
C ALA A 29 5.98 1.34 -12.00
N ALA A 30 6.82 0.53 -11.33
CA ALA A 30 7.42 -0.66 -11.92
C ALA A 30 6.37 -1.70 -12.36
N HIS A 31 5.30 -1.84 -11.59
CA HIS A 31 4.23 -2.81 -11.83
C HIS A 31 3.01 -2.26 -12.57
N LYS A 32 2.99 -0.97 -12.91
CA LYS A 32 1.81 -0.26 -13.46
C LYS A 32 0.57 -0.47 -12.57
N ALA A 33 0.79 -0.43 -11.26
CA ALA A 33 -0.22 -0.61 -10.23
C ALA A 33 -0.46 0.71 -9.48
N THR A 34 -1.51 0.77 -8.66
CA THR A 34 -1.71 1.89 -7.74
C THR A 34 -0.99 1.65 -6.41
N PRO A 35 -0.61 2.70 -5.66
CA PRO A 35 0.00 2.53 -4.35
C PRO A 35 -0.86 1.71 -3.38
N ALA A 36 -2.20 1.80 -3.50
CA ALA A 36 -3.13 1.00 -2.70
C ALA A 36 -3.04 -0.50 -3.05
N GLN A 37 -2.94 -0.83 -4.34
CA GLN A 37 -2.76 -2.21 -4.79
C GLN A 37 -1.44 -2.80 -4.29
N VAL A 38 -0.34 -2.04 -4.37
CA VAL A 38 0.98 -2.46 -3.88
C VAL A 38 0.94 -2.70 -2.37
N ALA A 39 0.36 -1.79 -1.60
CA ALA A 39 0.27 -1.94 -0.14
C ALA A 39 -0.52 -3.19 0.26
N LEU A 40 -1.64 -3.49 -0.42
CA LEU A 40 -2.43 -4.69 -0.18
C LEU A 40 -1.69 -5.96 -0.59
N ALA A 41 -1.03 -5.97 -1.75
CA ALA A 41 -0.23 -7.11 -2.21
C ALA A 41 0.94 -7.41 -1.23
N TRP A 42 1.60 -6.37 -0.73
CA TRP A 42 2.63 -6.51 0.30
C TRP A 42 2.06 -7.10 1.58
N LEU A 43 0.91 -6.62 2.07
CA LEU A 43 0.26 -7.20 3.26
C LEU A 43 -0.05 -8.70 3.05
N MET A 44 -0.63 -9.07 1.90
CA MET A 44 -0.95 -10.47 1.57
C MET A 44 0.29 -11.36 1.48
N SER A 45 1.48 -10.80 1.20
CA SER A 45 2.73 -11.56 1.17
C SER A 45 3.27 -11.92 2.56
N ARG A 46 2.77 -11.28 3.63
CA ARG A 46 3.31 -11.46 4.99
C ARG A 46 2.85 -12.76 5.63
N LYS A 47 3.82 -13.50 6.18
CA LYS A 47 3.55 -14.70 6.97
C LYS A 47 2.70 -14.36 8.20
N GLY A 48 1.62 -15.12 8.41
CA GLY A 48 0.72 -14.98 9.56
C GLY A 48 -0.45 -14.02 9.35
N LEU A 49 -0.57 -13.39 8.18
CA LEU A 49 -1.72 -12.58 7.81
C LEU A 49 -2.59 -13.34 6.80
N THR A 50 -3.81 -13.71 7.18
CA THR A 50 -4.72 -14.47 6.30
C THR A 50 -5.22 -13.65 5.13
N ALA A 51 -5.71 -12.43 5.40
CA ALA A 51 -6.17 -11.50 4.39
C ALA A 51 -6.24 -10.07 4.97
N PRO A 52 -5.85 -9.03 4.21
CA PRO A 52 -6.07 -7.65 4.60
C PRO A 52 -7.55 -7.27 4.43
N ILE A 53 -8.04 -6.36 5.28
CA ILE A 53 -9.39 -5.78 5.15
C ILE A 53 -9.24 -4.40 4.52
N ALA A 54 -9.83 -4.22 3.34
CA ALA A 54 -9.89 -2.94 2.63
C ALA A 54 -11.34 -2.56 2.38
N SER A 55 -11.69 -1.30 2.62
CA SER A 55 -13.03 -0.76 2.37
C SER A 55 -12.98 0.21 1.21
N ALA A 56 -13.96 0.09 0.32
CA ALA A 56 -14.21 1.00 -0.78
C ALA A 56 -15.53 1.76 -0.53
N THR A 57 -15.58 3.02 -0.94
CA THR A 57 -16.80 3.83 -0.89
C THR A 57 -17.56 3.85 -2.22
N THR A 58 -16.93 3.40 -3.31
CA THR A 58 -17.55 3.28 -4.63
C THR A 58 -17.16 1.95 -5.29
N PRO A 59 -17.93 1.46 -6.29
CA PRO A 59 -17.58 0.26 -7.05
C PRO A 59 -16.22 0.36 -7.76
N GLU A 60 -15.86 1.53 -8.29
CA GLU A 60 -14.60 1.73 -9.02
C GLU A 60 -13.39 1.58 -8.08
N GLN A 61 -13.52 2.06 -6.85
CA GLN A 61 -12.50 1.85 -5.81
C GLN A 61 -12.38 0.37 -5.45
N LEU A 62 -13.49 -0.37 -5.40
CA LEU A 62 -13.44 -1.81 -5.17
C LEU A 62 -12.71 -2.52 -6.32
N GLU A 63 -13.04 -2.19 -7.56
CA GLU A 63 -12.38 -2.73 -8.75
C GLU A 63 -10.87 -2.45 -8.74
N GLU A 64 -10.46 -1.23 -8.38
CA GLU A 64 -9.06 -0.88 -8.23
C GLU A 64 -8.39 -1.77 -7.15
N LEU A 65 -8.97 -1.87 -5.96
CA LEU A 65 -8.37 -2.65 -4.86
C LEU A 65 -8.26 -4.14 -5.20
N LEU A 66 -9.22 -4.70 -5.95
CA LEU A 66 -9.17 -6.10 -6.41
C LEU A 66 -7.96 -6.39 -7.31
N GLY A 67 -7.40 -5.37 -7.98
CA GLY A 67 -6.16 -5.51 -8.73
C GLY A 67 -4.97 -5.97 -7.89
N ALA A 68 -4.98 -5.70 -6.57
CA ALA A 68 -3.94 -6.16 -5.65
C ALA A 68 -3.80 -7.68 -5.61
N VAL A 69 -4.89 -8.41 -5.79
CA VAL A 69 -4.92 -9.89 -5.73
C VAL A 69 -4.18 -10.52 -6.91
N LYS A 70 -4.08 -9.80 -8.03
CA LYS A 70 -3.40 -10.23 -9.25
C LYS A 70 -1.94 -9.76 -9.32
N LEU A 71 -1.52 -8.94 -8.36
CA LEU A 71 -0.20 -8.34 -8.34
C LEU A 71 0.81 -9.27 -7.64
N SER A 72 1.81 -9.71 -8.38
CA SER A 72 2.93 -10.50 -7.85
C SER A 72 4.14 -9.61 -7.64
N LEU A 73 4.39 -9.23 -6.39
CA LEU A 73 5.58 -8.47 -6.02
C LEU A 73 6.83 -9.36 -6.08
N THR A 74 7.94 -8.80 -6.56
CA THR A 74 9.22 -9.51 -6.55
C THR A 74 9.80 -9.52 -5.13
N ALA A 75 10.76 -10.41 -4.88
CA ALA A 75 11.47 -10.42 -3.60
C ALA A 75 12.18 -9.08 -3.31
N ALA A 76 12.66 -8.38 -4.35
CA ALA A 76 13.26 -7.07 -4.22
C ALA A 76 12.24 -5.99 -3.82
N ASP A 77 11.04 -6.03 -4.40
CA ASP A 77 9.95 -5.12 -4.04
C ASP A 77 9.53 -5.31 -2.58
N ILE A 78 9.37 -6.56 -2.15
CA ILE A 78 9.00 -6.88 -0.76
C ILE A 78 10.08 -6.39 0.20
N ALA A 79 11.36 -6.63 -0.10
CA ALA A 79 12.47 -6.17 0.74
C ALA A 79 12.53 -4.63 0.84
N ALA A 80 12.32 -3.92 -0.28
CA ALA A 80 12.30 -2.46 -0.29
C ALA A 80 11.14 -1.89 0.54
N LEU A 81 9.95 -2.51 0.45
CA LEU A 81 8.78 -2.11 1.23
C LEU A 81 8.93 -2.43 2.72
N ASP A 82 9.57 -3.57 3.06
CA ASP A 82 9.89 -3.92 4.45
C ASP A 82 10.89 -2.91 5.06
N ASP A 83 11.97 -2.57 4.36
CA ASP A 83 12.98 -1.61 4.82
C ASP A 83 12.40 -0.20 5.00
N ALA A 84 11.57 0.23 4.05
CA ALA A 84 10.90 1.53 4.16
C ALA A 84 9.90 1.60 5.34
N SER A 85 9.35 0.45 5.75
CA SER A 85 8.33 0.35 6.80
C SER A 85 8.89 0.09 8.21
N ALA A 86 10.18 -0.24 8.33
CA ALA A 86 10.89 -0.45 9.59
C ALA A 86 11.16 0.86 10.34
#